data_AF-A0A9E6ZR80-F1
#
_entry.id   AF-A0A9E6ZR80-F1
#
_cell.length_a   1.000
_cell.length_b   1.000
_cell.length_c   1.000
_cell.angle_alpha   90.00
_cell.angle_beta   90.00
_cell.angle_gamma   90.00
#
_symmetry.space_group_name_H-M   'P 1'
#
loop_
_entity.id
_entity.type
_entity.pdbx_description
1 polymer ?
#
loop_
_entity_poly.entity_id
_entity_poly.type
_entity_poly.pdbx_seq_one_letter_code
_entity_poly.pdbx_strand_id
1 'polypeptide(L)'
;MKKGIHRNSISRILGIGFAFLLSLSTSLFAQDGDPAKGKALFNANCAACHNLDKKMTGPALRGVGDKYEREWLYNWIHNSSAMVKAGDPQAVAVFEEYNGSVMTPFPQLSNEDIDNIIAYTMQPKAEPAAPAGGDVASGAGSGQGSSGISNNVILVALALVFALLIVMLFLVTKTLKRIAEASGVEFAKVESEKRLPVWKAFVKNQFLVLVTAIFFLLASAYFVYGYFMQVGVDQGYQPVQPIHFSHKIHAGDNQIDCKYCHSSARVSKHSGIPSLNVCMNCHKNISDYNGEVTAEHTKEFYDGEIQKLYAAVGWDASNQAYTGNTKPVKWIRIHNLPDFVYFNHSQHVEVAGLECQKCHGPIEEMEVVYQYSPLTMGWCVNCHRETNIKVEDNAYYEKIHAELSKKYGVDKLTAAQMGGLECGKCHY
;
A
#
# COMPACT_ATOMS: atom_id res chain seq x y z
N MET A 1 -70.30 -32.92 -59.11
CA MET A 1 -69.64 -32.64 -60.40
C MET A 1 -68.14 -32.52 -60.19
N LYS A 2 -67.36 -32.99 -61.17
CA LYS A 2 -65.90 -33.12 -61.19
C LYS A 2 -65.15 -31.79 -61.04
N LYS A 3 -64.00 -31.89 -60.36
CA LYS A 3 -62.69 -31.20 -60.52
C LYS A 3 -62.62 -29.89 -61.32
N GLY A 4 -61.89 -28.92 -60.75
CA GLY A 4 -61.11 -27.92 -61.48
C GLY A 4 -59.95 -27.40 -60.62
N ILE A 5 -58.75 -27.94 -60.85
CA ILE A 5 -57.47 -27.53 -60.24
C ILE A 5 -56.78 -26.59 -61.23
N HIS A 6 -56.47 -25.35 -60.84
CA HIS A 6 -55.45 -24.43 -61.41
C HIS A 6 -55.50 -23.18 -60.50
N ARG A 7 -54.45 -22.60 -59.89
CA ARG A 7 -53.03 -22.38 -60.23
C ARG A 7 -52.28 -22.14 -58.90
N ASN A 8 -51.24 -22.90 -58.59
CA ASN A 8 -50.31 -22.63 -57.47
C ASN A 8 -48.86 -22.42 -57.97
N SER A 9 -48.69 -21.70 -59.10
CA SER A 9 -47.37 -21.51 -59.73
C SER A 9 -46.75 -20.13 -59.48
N ILE A 10 -47.47 -19.18 -58.89
CA ILE A 10 -46.96 -17.80 -58.68
C ILE A 10 -46.40 -17.64 -57.25
N SER A 11 -47.01 -18.28 -56.25
CA SER A 11 -46.57 -18.20 -54.85
C SER A 11 -45.22 -18.90 -54.59
N ARG A 12 -44.89 -19.98 -55.30
CA ARG A 12 -43.60 -20.68 -55.15
C ARG A 12 -42.41 -19.93 -55.77
N ILE A 13 -42.64 -19.15 -56.84
CA ILE A 13 -41.58 -18.37 -57.49
C ILE A 13 -41.29 -17.08 -56.68
N LEU A 14 -42.33 -16.46 -56.08
CA LEU A 14 -42.17 -15.31 -55.20
C LEU A 14 -41.51 -15.67 -53.84
N GLY A 15 -41.78 -16.86 -53.29
CA GLY A 15 -41.17 -17.31 -52.04
C GLY A 15 -39.66 -17.60 -52.15
N ILE A 16 -39.21 -18.12 -53.30
CA ILE A 16 -37.78 -18.43 -53.52
C ILE A 16 -36.99 -17.16 -53.84
N GLY A 17 -37.59 -16.18 -54.54
CA GLY A 17 -36.97 -14.87 -54.79
C GLY A 17 -36.79 -14.04 -53.52
N PHE A 18 -37.76 -14.09 -52.58
CA PHE A 18 -37.68 -13.35 -51.32
C PHE A 18 -36.72 -13.99 -50.31
N ALA A 19 -36.57 -15.32 -50.32
CA ALA A 19 -35.59 -16.01 -49.49
C ALA A 19 -34.14 -15.79 -49.97
N PHE A 20 -33.92 -15.66 -51.28
CA PHE A 20 -32.58 -15.38 -51.84
C PHE A 20 -32.14 -13.92 -51.66
N LEU A 21 -33.09 -12.98 -51.56
CA LEU A 21 -32.83 -11.56 -51.25
C LEU A 21 -32.63 -11.28 -49.75
N LEU A 22 -33.08 -12.17 -48.87
CA LEU A 22 -32.84 -12.05 -47.42
C LEU A 22 -31.52 -12.70 -46.97
N SER A 23 -30.96 -13.62 -47.75
CA SER A 23 -29.64 -14.23 -47.49
C SER A 23 -28.46 -13.41 -48.02
N LEU A 24 -28.71 -12.31 -48.74
CA LEU A 24 -27.68 -11.43 -49.32
C LEU A 24 -27.60 -10.05 -48.61
N SER A 25 -28.12 -9.98 -47.39
CA SER A 25 -28.09 -8.78 -46.53
C SER A 25 -27.26 -9.00 -45.26
N THR A 26 -26.34 -9.97 -45.28
CA THR A 26 -25.19 -9.88 -44.36
C THR A 26 -24.35 -8.71 -44.84
N SER A 27 -24.60 -7.55 -44.24
CA SER A 27 -23.68 -6.43 -44.27
C SER A 27 -22.27 -6.97 -44.07
N LEU A 28 -21.45 -6.87 -45.11
CA LEU A 28 -20.01 -6.78 -44.96
C LEU A 28 -19.74 -5.51 -44.13
N PHE A 29 -19.87 -5.61 -42.81
CA PHE A 29 -19.04 -4.79 -41.95
C PHE A 29 -17.64 -5.39 -42.09
N ALA A 30 -16.75 -4.61 -42.71
CA ALA A 30 -15.32 -4.85 -42.64
C ALA A 30 -14.94 -5.19 -41.19
N GLN A 31 -14.02 -6.12 -41.00
CA GLN A 31 -13.60 -6.60 -39.68
C GLN A 31 -13.10 -5.42 -38.83
N ASP A 32 -13.98 -4.87 -37.98
CA ASP A 32 -13.54 -4.04 -36.86
C ASP A 32 -12.74 -4.96 -35.95
N GLY A 33 -11.43 -4.68 -35.83
CA GLY A 33 -10.49 -5.53 -35.10
C GLY A 33 -10.92 -5.85 -33.68
N ASP A 34 -10.30 -6.87 -33.08
CA ASP A 34 -10.53 -7.30 -31.71
C ASP A 34 -9.89 -6.32 -30.70
N PRO A 35 -10.70 -5.55 -29.93
CA PRO A 35 -10.16 -4.56 -29.01
C PRO A 35 -9.37 -5.17 -27.84
N ALA A 36 -9.65 -6.41 -27.45
CA ALA A 36 -8.93 -7.08 -26.37
C ALA A 36 -7.50 -7.45 -26.81
N LYS A 37 -7.36 -7.99 -28.03
CA LYS A 37 -6.04 -8.19 -28.65
C LYS A 37 -5.33 -6.86 -28.90
N GLY A 38 -6.09 -5.86 -29.34
CA GLY A 38 -5.61 -4.49 -29.54
C GLY A 38 -5.00 -3.89 -28.29
N LYS A 39 -5.65 -4.05 -27.13
CA LYS A 39 -5.13 -3.60 -25.84
C LYS A 39 -3.79 -4.23 -25.50
N ALA A 40 -3.64 -5.55 -25.71
CA ALA A 40 -2.39 -6.25 -25.46
C ALA A 40 -1.25 -5.73 -26.35
N LEU A 41 -1.52 -5.58 -27.66
CA LEU A 41 -0.57 -5.04 -28.63
C LEU A 41 -0.19 -3.58 -28.34
N PHE A 42 -1.17 -2.76 -27.98
CA PHE A 42 -0.97 -1.37 -27.57
C PHE A 42 -0.07 -1.28 -26.33
N ASN A 43 -0.36 -2.07 -25.29
CA ASN A 43 0.44 -2.09 -24.06
C ASN A 43 1.88 -2.54 -24.30
N ALA A 44 2.09 -3.46 -25.26
CA ALA A 44 3.41 -3.96 -25.60
C ALA A 44 4.24 -2.99 -26.45
N ASN A 45 3.61 -2.26 -27.39
CA ASN A 45 4.33 -1.53 -28.43
C ASN A 45 4.13 -0.01 -28.43
N CYS A 46 3.00 0.48 -27.89
CA CYS A 46 2.57 1.87 -28.08
C CYS A 46 2.47 2.66 -26.76
N ALA A 47 2.12 1.99 -25.65
CA ALA A 47 1.85 2.61 -24.36
C ALA A 47 3.05 3.35 -23.73
N ALA A 48 4.27 3.08 -24.21
CA ALA A 48 5.46 3.81 -23.78
C ALA A 48 5.46 5.28 -24.24
N CYS A 49 4.80 5.59 -25.36
CA CYS A 49 4.83 6.91 -25.98
C CYS A 49 3.44 7.53 -26.15
N HIS A 50 2.37 6.73 -26.13
CA HIS A 50 1.00 7.18 -26.34
C HIS A 50 0.09 6.85 -25.16
N ASN A 51 -0.84 7.76 -24.87
CA ASN A 51 -2.01 7.52 -24.02
C ASN A 51 -3.28 7.62 -24.86
N LEU A 52 -4.40 7.06 -24.38
CA LEU A 52 -5.67 7.19 -25.08
C LEU A 52 -6.22 8.63 -25.00
N ASP A 53 -6.21 9.23 -23.81
CA ASP A 53 -6.94 10.47 -23.54
C ASP A 53 -6.06 11.72 -23.40
N LYS A 54 -4.74 11.53 -23.28
CA LYS A 54 -3.80 12.62 -22.96
C LYS A 54 -2.61 12.63 -23.92
N LYS A 55 -2.04 13.82 -24.15
CA LYS A 55 -0.79 13.97 -24.90
C LYS A 55 0.39 13.49 -24.03
N MET A 56 1.34 12.78 -24.64
CA MET A 56 2.59 12.33 -24.02
C MET A 56 3.76 12.68 -24.98
N THR A 57 4.72 11.78 -25.18
CA THR A 57 5.70 11.87 -26.28
C THR A 57 4.99 11.91 -27.64
N GLY A 58 3.91 11.15 -27.80
CA GLY A 58 3.04 11.17 -28.97
C GLY A 58 1.63 11.71 -28.68
N PRO A 59 0.80 11.87 -29.72
CA PRO A 59 -0.60 12.29 -29.59
C PRO A 59 -1.44 11.32 -28.76
N ALA A 60 -2.51 11.86 -28.17
CA ALA A 60 -3.60 11.08 -27.62
C ALA A 60 -4.27 10.28 -28.75
N LEU A 61 -4.46 8.97 -28.55
CA LEU A 61 -4.90 8.07 -29.62
C LEU A 61 -6.40 7.72 -29.60
N ARG A 62 -7.17 8.15 -28.59
CA ARG A 62 -8.62 7.87 -28.58
C ARG A 62 -9.28 8.46 -29.82
N GLY A 63 -10.03 7.62 -30.53
CA GLY A 63 -10.71 8.03 -31.76
C GLY A 63 -9.79 8.25 -32.96
N VAL A 64 -8.54 7.78 -32.94
CA VAL A 64 -7.58 8.05 -34.04
C VAL A 64 -8.06 7.52 -35.39
N GLY A 65 -8.85 6.44 -35.39
CA GLY A 65 -9.44 5.85 -36.60
C GLY A 65 -10.44 6.75 -37.32
N ASP A 66 -11.03 7.74 -36.63
CA ASP A 66 -11.91 8.73 -37.24
C ASP A 66 -11.14 9.92 -37.83
N LYS A 67 -9.89 10.13 -37.37
CA LYS A 67 -9.07 11.30 -37.73
C LYS A 67 -8.24 11.07 -38.99
N TYR A 68 -7.84 9.83 -39.26
CA TYR A 68 -6.99 9.48 -40.39
C TYR A 68 -7.54 8.26 -41.13
N GLU A 69 -7.32 8.24 -42.45
CA GLU A 69 -7.67 7.10 -43.29
C GLU A 69 -6.92 5.84 -42.85
N ARG A 70 -7.58 4.68 -42.96
CA ARG A 70 -7.06 3.40 -42.45
C ARG A 70 -5.72 3.02 -43.11
N GLU A 71 -5.64 3.15 -44.43
CA GLU A 71 -4.40 2.91 -45.20
C GLU A 71 -3.27 3.88 -44.83
N TRP A 72 -3.61 5.12 -44.46
CA TRP A 72 -2.62 6.08 -44.00
C TRP A 72 -2.04 5.64 -42.65
N LEU A 73 -2.89 5.17 -41.73
CA LEU A 73 -2.46 4.66 -40.43
C LEU A 73 -1.56 3.42 -40.55
N TYR A 74 -1.81 2.53 -41.50
CA TYR A 74 -0.91 1.39 -41.76
C TYR A 74 0.49 1.86 -42.13
N ASN A 75 0.60 2.75 -43.12
CA ASN A 75 1.88 3.29 -43.57
C ASN A 75 2.58 4.09 -42.47
N TRP A 76 1.83 4.85 -41.67
CA TRP A 76 2.35 5.65 -40.57
C TRP A 76 2.96 4.78 -39.46
N ILE A 77 2.25 3.74 -39.04
CA ILE A 77 2.70 2.83 -37.98
C ILE A 77 3.88 1.98 -38.46
N HIS A 78 3.89 1.55 -39.72
CA HIS A 78 5.02 0.84 -40.30
C HIS A 78 6.27 1.72 -40.40
N ASN A 79 6.15 2.95 -40.91
CA ASN A 79 7.29 3.85 -41.05
C ASN A 79 6.91 5.34 -41.27
N SER A 80 6.52 6.03 -40.18
CA SER A 80 6.24 7.47 -40.18
C SER A 80 7.39 8.33 -40.72
N SER A 81 8.65 7.97 -40.42
CA SER A 81 9.84 8.73 -40.87
C SER A 81 9.97 8.75 -42.39
N ALA A 82 9.61 7.66 -43.06
CA ALA A 82 9.58 7.61 -44.52
C ALA A 82 8.51 8.55 -45.10
N MET A 83 7.34 8.63 -44.46
CA MET A 83 6.25 9.53 -44.87
C MET A 83 6.61 11.01 -44.68
N VAL A 84 7.24 11.36 -43.55
CA VAL A 84 7.75 12.71 -43.29
C VAL A 84 8.80 13.09 -44.33
N LYS A 85 9.75 12.19 -44.64
CA LYS A 85 10.78 12.42 -45.66
C LYS A 85 10.22 12.51 -47.08
N ALA A 86 9.14 11.78 -47.37
CA ALA A 86 8.42 11.86 -48.64
C ALA A 86 7.61 13.17 -48.78
N GLY A 87 7.50 13.96 -47.72
CA GLY A 87 6.79 15.24 -47.72
C GLY A 87 5.27 15.09 -47.63
N ASP A 88 4.76 13.99 -47.06
CA ASP A 88 3.32 13.84 -46.81
C ASP A 88 2.84 14.98 -45.88
N PRO A 89 1.85 15.80 -46.29
CA PRO A 89 1.47 16.99 -45.52
C PRO A 89 0.95 16.69 -44.12
N GLN A 90 0.24 15.56 -43.94
CA GLN A 90 -0.29 15.17 -42.63
C GLN A 90 0.83 14.65 -41.73
N ALA A 91 1.76 13.87 -42.29
CA ALA A 91 2.93 13.37 -41.59
C ALA A 91 3.84 14.49 -41.09
N VAL A 92 4.15 15.47 -41.95
CA VAL A 92 5.00 16.62 -41.61
C VAL A 92 4.33 17.48 -40.52
N ALA A 93 3.03 17.76 -40.65
CA ALA A 93 2.29 18.53 -39.65
C ALA A 93 2.30 17.87 -38.27
N VAL A 94 2.10 16.54 -38.19
CA VAL A 94 2.19 15.80 -36.91
C VAL A 94 3.62 15.83 -36.37
N PHE A 95 4.64 15.69 -37.23
CA PHE A 95 6.04 15.72 -36.80
C PHE A 95 6.44 17.09 -36.22
N GLU A 96 5.99 18.19 -36.83
CA GLU A 96 6.23 19.54 -36.31
C GLU A 96 5.46 19.84 -35.02
N GLU A 97 4.19 19.43 -34.91
CA GLU A 97 3.38 19.62 -33.69
C GLU A 97 4.03 18.97 -32.45
N TYR A 98 4.71 17.84 -32.65
CA TYR A 98 5.37 17.09 -31.57
C TYR A 98 6.89 17.33 -31.53
N ASN A 99 7.33 18.52 -31.93
CA ASN A 99 8.72 19.00 -31.82
C ASN A 99 9.77 18.08 -32.49
N GLY A 100 9.41 17.43 -33.59
CA GLY A 100 10.29 16.50 -34.30
C GLY A 100 10.53 15.17 -33.59
N SER A 101 9.63 14.78 -32.67
CA SER A 101 9.68 13.48 -32.02
C SER A 101 9.53 12.35 -33.04
N VAL A 102 10.50 11.44 -33.08
CA VAL A 102 10.51 10.31 -34.02
C VAL A 102 9.75 9.13 -33.43
N MET A 103 8.72 8.67 -34.15
CA MET A 103 8.05 7.42 -33.83
C MET A 103 8.84 6.24 -34.40
N THR A 104 9.17 5.26 -33.55
CA THR A 104 9.84 4.02 -33.95
C THR A 104 9.04 3.31 -35.05
N PRO A 105 9.67 2.83 -36.13
CA PRO A 105 8.99 2.02 -37.15
C PRO A 105 8.53 0.67 -36.59
N PHE A 106 7.30 0.24 -36.89
CA PHE A 106 6.77 -1.07 -36.50
C PHE A 106 6.44 -1.97 -37.71
N PRO A 107 7.41 -2.29 -38.62
CA PRO A 107 7.15 -3.08 -39.82
C PRO A 107 6.73 -4.53 -39.53
N GLN A 108 6.91 -5.00 -38.30
CA GLN A 108 6.51 -6.33 -37.86
C GLN A 108 5.01 -6.48 -37.57
N LEU A 109 4.27 -5.38 -37.36
CA LEU A 109 2.84 -5.45 -37.10
C LEU A 109 2.09 -5.67 -38.41
N SER A 110 1.24 -6.69 -38.47
CA SER A 110 0.36 -6.89 -39.63
C SER A 110 -0.75 -5.83 -39.67
N ASN A 111 -1.42 -5.68 -40.82
CA ASN A 111 -2.58 -4.79 -40.91
C ASN A 111 -3.69 -5.21 -39.92
N GLU A 112 -3.88 -6.51 -39.70
CA GLU A 112 -4.82 -7.03 -38.71
C GLU A 112 -4.41 -6.64 -37.27
N ASP A 113 -3.12 -6.69 -36.94
CA ASP A 113 -2.62 -6.22 -35.64
C ASP A 113 -2.89 -4.72 -35.44
N ILE A 114 -2.68 -3.93 -36.49
CA ILE A 114 -2.96 -2.49 -36.48
C ILE A 114 -4.47 -2.24 -36.35
N ASP A 115 -5.31 -3.01 -37.03
CA ASP A 115 -6.77 -2.91 -36.91
C ASP A 115 -7.24 -3.23 -35.49
N ASN A 116 -6.66 -4.25 -34.86
CA ASN A 116 -6.93 -4.57 -33.45
C ASN A 116 -6.53 -3.39 -32.54
N ILE A 117 -5.35 -2.80 -32.73
CA ILE A 117 -4.90 -1.62 -31.97
C ILE A 117 -5.86 -0.43 -32.16
N ILE A 118 -6.24 -0.13 -33.41
CA ILE A 118 -7.18 0.95 -33.71
C ILE A 118 -8.53 0.67 -33.04
N ALA A 119 -9.05 -0.56 -33.13
CA ALA A 119 -10.30 -0.93 -32.47
C ALA A 119 -10.26 -0.73 -30.95
N TYR A 120 -9.11 -0.98 -30.30
CA TYR A 120 -8.91 -0.64 -28.89
C TYR A 120 -8.97 0.88 -28.63
N THR A 121 -8.32 1.69 -29.47
CA THR A 121 -8.35 3.16 -29.33
C THR A 121 -9.72 3.79 -29.60
N MET A 122 -10.57 3.08 -30.34
CA MET A 122 -11.94 3.48 -30.66
C MET A 122 -12.95 3.15 -29.56
N GLN A 123 -12.54 2.41 -28.51
CA GLN A 123 -13.43 2.14 -27.38
C GLN A 123 -13.85 3.46 -26.71
N PRO A 124 -15.11 3.56 -26.23
CA PRO A 124 -15.53 4.71 -25.42
C PRO A 124 -14.65 4.81 -24.18
N LYS A 125 -14.48 6.05 -23.67
CA LYS A 125 -13.76 6.26 -22.41
C LYS A 125 -14.46 5.47 -21.32
N ALA A 126 -13.77 4.50 -20.73
CA ALA A 126 -14.31 3.73 -19.63
C ALA A 126 -14.64 4.71 -18.49
N GLU A 127 -15.92 4.85 -18.16
CA GLU A 127 -16.32 5.46 -16.91
C GLU A 127 -15.73 4.63 -15.77
N PRO A 128 -15.27 5.26 -14.67
CA PRO A 128 -14.81 4.53 -13.51
C PRO A 128 -15.90 3.51 -13.14
N ALA A 129 -15.54 2.22 -13.12
CA ALA A 129 -16.46 1.21 -12.64
C ALA A 129 -16.88 1.64 -11.24
N ALA A 130 -18.17 1.93 -11.08
CA ALA A 130 -18.75 2.11 -9.76
C ALA A 130 -18.32 0.91 -8.92
N PRO A 131 -17.82 1.13 -7.69
CA PRO A 131 -17.40 0.01 -6.85
C PRO A 131 -18.57 -0.96 -6.79
N ALA A 132 -18.32 -2.19 -7.23
CA ALA A 132 -19.27 -3.27 -7.04
C ALA A 132 -19.60 -3.25 -5.55
N GLY A 133 -20.87 -2.97 -5.24
CA GLY A 133 -21.37 -2.93 -3.87
C GLY A 133 -21.15 -4.28 -3.23
N GLY A 134 -19.99 -4.45 -2.60
CA GLY A 134 -19.75 -5.49 -1.62
C GLY A 134 -20.48 -5.06 -0.37
N ASP A 135 -21.46 -5.85 0.02
CA ASP A 135 -22.20 -5.70 1.26
C ASP A 135 -21.26 -5.32 2.41
N VAL A 136 -21.50 -4.15 2.98
CA VAL A 136 -20.86 -3.70 4.21
C VAL A 136 -21.43 -4.54 5.35
N ALA A 137 -20.83 -5.71 5.55
CA ALA A 137 -20.83 -6.35 6.85
C ALA A 137 -19.85 -5.58 7.74
N SER A 138 -20.40 -4.81 8.67
CA SER A 138 -19.70 -4.11 9.73
C SER A 138 -18.86 -5.10 10.55
N GLY A 139 -17.60 -5.28 10.17
CA GLY A 139 -16.63 -6.13 10.85
C GLY A 139 -15.49 -5.29 11.39
N ALA A 140 -15.66 -4.75 12.61
CA ALA A 140 -14.52 -4.34 13.43
C ALA A 140 -13.65 -5.58 13.68
N GLY A 141 -12.40 -5.56 13.21
CA GLY A 141 -11.54 -6.73 13.23
C GLY A 141 -10.07 -6.40 13.16
N SER A 142 -9.56 -5.87 14.26
CA SER A 142 -8.15 -5.99 14.65
C SER A 142 -7.67 -7.45 14.59
N GLY A 143 -6.49 -7.67 14.01
CA GLY A 143 -5.53 -8.66 14.49
C GLY A 143 -5.83 -10.13 14.18
N GLN A 144 -5.10 -10.63 13.22
CA GLN A 144 -5.01 -12.02 12.77
C GLN A 144 -4.47 -12.97 13.87
N GLY A 145 -5.03 -14.18 13.94
CA GLY A 145 -4.23 -15.40 14.11
C GLY A 145 -3.84 -15.88 15.52
N SER A 146 -4.81 -16.26 16.35
CA SER A 146 -4.73 -17.56 17.03
C SER A 146 -6.14 -18.11 17.20
N SER A 147 -6.32 -19.41 16.98
CA SER A 147 -7.59 -20.14 17.20
C SER A 147 -7.90 -20.25 18.69
N GLY A 148 -8.05 -19.11 19.36
CA GLY A 148 -8.43 -18.98 20.75
C GLY A 148 -9.67 -18.13 20.84
N ILE A 149 -10.69 -18.63 21.53
CA ILE A 149 -11.89 -17.86 21.90
C ILE A 149 -11.42 -16.50 22.45
N SER A 150 -11.89 -15.39 21.87
CA SER A 150 -11.41 -14.05 22.25
C SER A 150 -11.67 -13.79 23.73
N ASN A 151 -10.72 -13.14 24.42
CA ASN A 151 -10.83 -12.88 25.87
C ASN A 151 -12.15 -12.20 26.25
N ASN A 152 -12.70 -11.34 25.38
CA ASN A 152 -14.01 -10.71 25.60
C ASN A 152 -15.16 -11.72 25.62
N VAL A 153 -15.14 -12.75 24.75
CA VAL A 153 -16.15 -13.82 24.73
C VAL A 153 -16.02 -14.72 25.95
N ILE A 154 -14.79 -15.03 26.39
CA ILE A 154 -14.53 -15.80 27.62
C ILE A 154 -15.08 -15.05 28.85
N LEU A 155 -14.83 -13.74 28.92
CA LEU A 155 -15.31 -12.90 30.03
C LEU A 155 -16.84 -12.81 30.07
N VAL A 156 -17.50 -12.68 28.91
CA VAL A 156 -18.97 -12.68 28.82
C VAL A 156 -19.55 -14.04 29.23
N ALA A 157 -18.95 -15.14 28.77
CA ALA A 157 -19.38 -16.49 29.13
C ALA A 157 -19.21 -16.77 30.64
N LEU A 158 -18.08 -16.39 31.22
CA LEU A 158 -17.84 -16.50 32.66
C LEU A 158 -18.84 -15.65 33.47
N ALA A 159 -19.09 -14.41 33.04
CA ALA A 159 -20.08 -13.55 33.71
C ALA A 159 -21.49 -14.18 33.69
N LEU A 160 -21.89 -14.79 32.58
CA LEU A 160 -23.17 -15.51 32.49
C LEU A 160 -23.22 -16.73 33.40
N VAL A 161 -22.16 -17.55 33.44
CA VAL A 161 -22.08 -18.72 34.32
C VAL A 161 -22.14 -18.29 35.80
N PHE A 162 -21.39 -17.25 36.19
CA PHE A 162 -21.45 -16.72 37.56
C PHE A 162 -22.84 -16.16 37.90
N ALA A 163 -23.49 -15.45 36.99
CA ALA A 163 -24.86 -14.98 37.19
C ALA A 163 -25.84 -16.14 37.39
N LEU A 164 -25.71 -17.19 36.58
CA LEU A 164 -26.55 -18.40 36.67
C LEU A 164 -26.31 -19.14 38.00
N LEU A 165 -25.06 -19.26 38.44
CA LEU A 165 -24.72 -19.83 39.75
C LEU A 165 -25.27 -19.00 40.91
N ILE A 166 -25.22 -17.67 40.84
CA ILE A 166 -25.81 -16.78 41.86
C ILE A 166 -27.33 -16.98 41.93
N VAL A 167 -28.00 -17.04 40.77
CA VAL A 167 -29.45 -17.30 40.69
C VAL A 167 -29.79 -18.68 41.23
N MET A 168 -29.03 -19.72 40.85
CA MET A 168 -29.21 -21.08 41.35
C MET A 168 -29.03 -21.14 42.88
N LEU A 169 -27.98 -20.50 43.42
CA LEU A 169 -27.73 -20.45 44.86
C LEU A 169 -28.89 -19.75 45.59
N PHE A 170 -29.42 -18.67 45.02
CA PHE A 170 -30.57 -17.96 45.58
C PHE A 170 -31.84 -18.84 45.56
N LEU A 171 -32.09 -19.56 44.47
CA LEU A 171 -33.24 -20.47 44.36
C LEU A 171 -33.12 -21.67 45.30
N VAL A 172 -31.93 -22.27 45.42
CA VAL A 172 -31.66 -23.38 46.35
C VAL A 172 -31.83 -22.91 47.79
N THR A 173 -31.23 -21.78 48.18
CA THR A 173 -31.38 -21.25 49.55
C THR A 173 -32.82 -20.87 49.87
N LYS A 174 -33.57 -20.30 48.92
CA LYS A 174 -35.00 -20.01 49.08
C LYS A 174 -35.82 -21.29 49.23
N THR A 175 -35.52 -22.32 48.46
CA THR A 175 -36.21 -23.61 48.51
C THR A 175 -35.91 -24.34 49.82
N LEU A 176 -34.65 -24.39 50.25
CA LEU A 176 -34.24 -24.98 51.52
C LEU A 176 -34.89 -24.28 52.72
N LYS A 177 -34.99 -22.93 52.70
CA LYS A 177 -35.71 -22.18 53.74
C LYS A 177 -37.19 -22.54 53.78
N ARG A 178 -37.86 -22.61 52.62
CA ARG A 178 -39.27 -23.00 52.53
C ARG A 178 -39.53 -24.42 53.03
N ILE A 179 -38.63 -25.37 52.70
CA ILE A 179 -38.75 -26.76 53.16
C ILE A 179 -38.53 -26.85 54.68
N ALA A 180 -37.55 -26.12 55.20
CA ALA A 180 -37.28 -26.10 56.64
C ALA A 180 -38.41 -25.44 57.45
N GLU A 181 -39.01 -24.35 56.94
CA GLU A 181 -40.23 -23.75 57.51
C GLU A 181 -41.41 -24.73 57.49
N ALA A 182 -41.61 -25.45 56.38
CA ALA A 182 -42.66 -26.46 56.26
C ALA A 182 -42.43 -27.71 57.13
N SER A 183 -41.18 -27.99 57.52
CA SER A 183 -40.79 -29.14 58.35
C SER A 183 -40.78 -28.84 59.85
N GLY A 184 -41.25 -27.65 60.27
CA GLY A 184 -41.36 -27.27 61.68
C GLY A 184 -40.03 -26.95 62.36
N VAL A 185 -38.97 -26.69 61.59
CA VAL A 185 -37.67 -26.29 62.13
C VAL A 185 -37.72 -24.80 62.44
N GLU A 186 -37.86 -24.44 63.71
CA GLU A 186 -37.65 -23.05 64.14
C GLU A 186 -36.18 -22.70 63.95
N PHE A 187 -35.88 -21.95 62.88
CA PHE A 187 -34.62 -21.24 62.81
C PHE A 187 -34.60 -20.27 63.98
N ALA A 188 -33.75 -20.54 64.97
CA ALA A 188 -33.40 -19.54 65.96
C ALA A 188 -33.09 -18.26 65.19
N LYS A 189 -33.92 -17.22 65.37
CA LYS A 189 -33.57 -15.86 65.00
C LYS A 189 -32.39 -15.52 65.89
N VAL A 190 -31.20 -15.96 65.48
CA VAL A 190 -29.96 -15.35 65.92
C VAL A 190 -30.16 -13.90 65.50
N GLU A 191 -30.46 -13.05 66.49
CA GLU A 191 -30.46 -11.61 66.32
C GLU A 191 -29.25 -11.32 65.46
N SER A 192 -29.48 -10.81 64.24
CA SER A 192 -28.39 -10.58 63.33
C SER A 192 -27.54 -9.51 64.00
N GLU A 193 -26.50 -9.93 64.71
CA GLU A 193 -25.46 -9.02 65.15
C GLU A 193 -25.10 -8.24 63.90
N LYS A 194 -25.31 -6.92 63.95
CA LYS A 194 -25.13 -6.01 62.81
C LYS A 194 -23.75 -6.29 62.23
N ARG A 195 -23.67 -7.15 61.21
CA ARG A 195 -22.40 -7.50 60.58
C ARG A 195 -21.80 -6.17 60.17
N LEU A 196 -20.58 -5.92 60.65
CA LEU A 196 -19.92 -4.66 60.35
C LEU A 196 -19.91 -4.51 58.82
N PRO A 197 -20.27 -3.33 58.28
CA PRO A 197 -20.18 -3.07 56.85
C PRO A 197 -18.81 -3.49 56.34
N VAL A 198 -18.73 -4.09 55.14
CA VAL A 198 -17.48 -4.67 54.60
C VAL A 198 -16.30 -3.69 54.68
N TRP A 199 -16.53 -2.41 54.39
CA TRP A 199 -15.56 -1.32 54.59
C TRP A 199 -15.06 -1.21 56.04
N LYS A 200 -15.94 -1.31 57.06
CA LYS A 200 -15.56 -1.19 58.47
C LYS A 200 -14.80 -2.45 58.93
N ALA A 201 -15.20 -3.61 58.42
CA ALA A 201 -14.48 -4.87 58.65
C ALA A 201 -13.09 -4.86 58.00
N PHE A 202 -12.98 -4.27 56.81
CA PHE A 202 -11.74 -4.09 56.07
C PHE A 202 -10.79 -3.13 56.80
N VAL A 203 -11.25 -1.93 57.18
CA VAL A 203 -10.42 -0.93 57.90
C VAL A 203 -9.98 -1.44 59.27
N LYS A 204 -10.80 -2.23 59.97
CA LYS A 204 -10.41 -2.87 61.23
C LYS A 204 -9.39 -4.00 61.04
N ASN A 205 -9.28 -4.57 59.84
CA ASN A 205 -8.30 -5.59 59.54
C ASN A 205 -6.99 -4.94 59.08
N GLN A 206 -6.10 -4.68 60.05
CA GLN A 206 -4.82 -4.02 59.80
C GLN A 206 -3.94 -4.76 58.77
N PHE A 207 -4.06 -6.09 58.66
CA PHE A 207 -3.38 -6.86 57.63
C PHE A 207 -3.91 -6.54 56.22
N LEU A 208 -5.23 -6.49 56.02
CA LEU A 208 -5.81 -6.13 54.72
C LEU A 208 -5.54 -4.68 54.34
N VAL A 209 -5.58 -3.76 55.29
CA VAL A 209 -5.19 -2.34 55.05
C VAL A 209 -3.73 -2.24 54.64
N LEU A 210 -2.83 -2.98 55.30
CA LEU A 210 -1.41 -2.98 54.96
C LEU A 210 -1.14 -3.60 53.59
N VAL A 211 -1.77 -4.75 53.28
CA VAL A 211 -1.63 -5.41 51.97
C VAL A 211 -2.14 -4.51 50.84
N THR A 212 -3.29 -3.87 51.02
CA THR A 212 -3.84 -2.95 50.00
C THR A 212 -3.02 -1.68 49.87
N ALA A 213 -2.49 -1.13 50.98
CA ALA A 213 -1.57 0.01 50.92
C ALA A 213 -0.29 -0.34 50.14
N ILE A 214 0.32 -1.50 50.43
CA ILE A 214 1.50 -1.98 49.66
C ILE A 214 1.13 -2.18 48.19
N PHE A 215 -0.02 -2.78 47.90
CA PHE A 215 -0.49 -2.96 46.52
C PHE A 215 -0.60 -1.62 45.79
N PHE A 216 -1.25 -0.62 46.37
CA PHE A 216 -1.39 0.70 45.73
C PHE A 216 -0.05 1.44 45.61
N LEU A 217 0.88 1.22 46.55
CA LEU A 217 2.23 1.79 46.47
C LEU A 217 3.04 1.14 45.33
N LEU A 218 2.99 -0.18 45.20
CA LEU A 218 3.65 -0.89 44.08
C LEU A 218 3.00 -0.56 42.74
N ALA A 219 1.67 -0.47 42.70
CA ALA A 219 0.94 -0.09 41.49
C ALA A 219 1.29 1.35 41.08
N SER A 220 1.31 2.30 42.01
CA SER A 220 1.69 3.68 41.71
C SER A 220 3.15 3.77 41.23
N ALA A 221 4.07 3.07 41.89
CA ALA A 221 5.46 2.98 41.46
C ALA A 221 5.57 2.40 40.03
N TYR A 222 4.84 1.34 39.73
CA TYR A 222 4.81 0.73 38.40
C TYR A 222 4.30 1.69 37.32
N PHE A 223 3.17 2.37 37.54
CA PHE A 223 2.60 3.28 36.55
C PHE A 223 3.44 4.55 36.38
N VAL A 224 3.98 5.11 37.47
CA VAL A 224 4.86 6.28 37.41
C VAL A 224 6.17 5.95 36.70
N TYR A 225 6.79 4.83 37.04
CA TYR A 225 8.00 4.35 36.35
C TYR A 225 7.70 4.08 34.87
N GLY A 226 6.61 3.39 34.56
CA GLY A 226 6.18 3.12 33.20
C GLY A 226 5.96 4.40 32.38
N TYR A 227 5.32 5.42 32.95
CA TYR A 227 5.14 6.72 32.30
C TYR A 227 6.48 7.40 32.02
N PHE A 228 7.39 7.46 33.00
CA PHE A 228 8.70 8.10 32.80
C PHE A 228 9.57 7.38 31.77
N MET A 229 9.50 6.05 31.69
CA MET A 229 10.24 5.27 30.70
C MET A 229 9.74 5.45 29.25
N GLN A 230 8.58 6.09 29.05
CA GLN A 230 8.03 6.43 27.73
C GLN A 230 8.35 7.87 27.30
N VAL A 231 8.95 8.68 28.18
CA VAL A 231 9.33 10.06 27.83
C VAL A 231 10.46 10.03 26.80
N GLY A 232 10.26 10.73 25.67
CA GLY A 232 11.23 10.78 24.57
C GLY A 232 11.23 9.54 23.67
N VAL A 233 10.17 8.72 23.72
CA VAL A 233 9.96 7.59 22.81
C VAL A 233 8.86 7.97 21.82
N ASP A 234 9.26 8.24 20.56
CA ASP A 234 8.34 8.70 19.50
C ASP A 234 7.82 7.56 18.60
N GLN A 235 7.72 6.33 19.13
CA GLN A 235 7.17 5.20 18.37
C GLN A 235 5.72 5.45 17.95
N GLY A 236 5.40 5.09 16.71
CA GLY A 236 4.10 5.33 16.11
C GLY A 236 3.85 6.78 15.69
N TYR A 237 4.84 7.68 15.82
CA TYR A 237 4.69 9.05 15.32
C TYR A 237 4.48 9.05 13.80
N GLN A 238 3.33 9.57 13.36
CA GLN A 238 2.85 9.54 11.98
C GLN A 238 2.23 10.90 11.61
N PRO A 239 3.05 11.90 11.24
CA PRO A 239 2.55 13.21 10.86
C PRO A 239 1.92 13.21 9.46
N VAL A 240 0.93 14.07 9.25
CA VAL A 240 0.36 14.32 7.92
C VAL A 240 1.38 15.06 7.06
N GLN A 241 1.74 14.49 5.92
CA GLN A 241 2.70 15.08 4.98
C GLN A 241 2.02 16.07 4.01
N PRO A 242 2.77 17.02 3.41
CA PRO A 242 2.19 17.97 2.44
C PRO A 242 1.65 17.31 1.16
N ILE A 243 2.28 16.21 0.75
CA ILE A 243 1.84 15.32 -0.33
C ILE A 243 1.68 13.94 0.31
N HIS A 244 0.56 13.29 0.05
CA HIS A 244 0.31 11.93 0.51
C HIS A 244 1.13 10.94 -0.34
N PHE A 245 2.37 10.71 0.07
CA PHE A 245 3.28 9.79 -0.59
C PHE A 245 3.20 8.40 0.03
N SER A 246 2.75 7.42 -0.78
CA SER A 246 2.64 6.02 -0.38
C SER A 246 3.92 5.23 -0.68
N HIS A 247 4.58 4.73 0.37
CA HIS A 247 5.68 3.77 0.18
C HIS A 247 5.17 2.39 -0.22
N LYS A 248 3.94 2.03 0.21
CA LYS A 248 3.28 0.79 -0.21
C LYS A 248 3.19 0.67 -1.74
N ILE A 249 2.74 1.72 -2.42
CA ILE A 249 2.62 1.70 -3.89
C ILE A 249 4.00 1.61 -4.55
N HIS A 250 4.98 2.39 -4.08
CA HIS A 250 6.28 2.50 -4.76
C HIS A 250 7.20 1.31 -4.46
N ALA A 251 7.41 0.98 -3.18
CA ALA A 251 8.32 -0.08 -2.75
C ALA A 251 7.62 -1.44 -2.64
N GLY A 252 6.33 -1.47 -2.30
CA GLY A 252 5.54 -2.71 -2.21
C GLY A 252 5.03 -3.14 -3.58
N ASP A 253 4.04 -2.44 -4.14
CA ASP A 253 3.35 -2.92 -5.35
C ASP A 253 4.25 -2.88 -6.59
N ASN A 254 5.02 -1.79 -6.76
CA ASN A 254 5.93 -1.61 -7.89
C ASN A 254 7.34 -2.17 -7.64
N GLN A 255 7.65 -2.65 -6.43
CA GLN A 255 8.94 -3.25 -6.09
C GLN A 255 10.15 -2.36 -6.42
N ILE A 256 10.01 -1.03 -6.28
CA ILE A 256 11.11 -0.09 -6.51
C ILE A 256 12.11 -0.21 -5.35
N ASP A 257 13.38 -0.47 -5.69
CA ASP A 257 14.46 -0.59 -4.71
C ASP A 257 14.60 0.66 -3.83
N CYS A 258 14.77 0.47 -2.51
CA CYS A 258 14.85 1.56 -1.54
C CYS A 258 16.00 2.55 -1.85
N LYS A 259 17.14 2.05 -2.36
CA LYS A 259 18.34 2.85 -2.65
C LYS A 259 18.24 3.58 -3.99
N TYR A 260 17.18 3.37 -4.78
CA TYR A 260 16.90 4.17 -5.97
C TYR A 260 16.56 5.61 -5.56
N CYS A 261 15.56 5.78 -4.69
CA CYS A 261 15.16 7.09 -4.17
C CYS A 261 16.11 7.56 -3.06
N HIS A 262 16.43 6.69 -2.10
CA HIS A 262 17.30 7.02 -0.97
C HIS A 262 18.78 6.69 -1.27
N SER A 263 19.27 7.18 -2.40
CA SER A 263 20.61 6.83 -2.93
C SER A 263 21.77 7.17 -1.99
N SER A 264 21.64 8.26 -1.24
CA SER A 264 22.64 8.73 -0.28
C SER A 264 22.88 7.77 0.89
N ALA A 265 21.97 6.83 1.18
CA ALA A 265 22.17 5.80 2.21
C ALA A 265 23.45 4.97 1.99
N ARG A 266 23.90 4.86 0.73
CA ARG A 266 25.08 4.09 0.33
C ARG A 266 26.40 4.77 0.67
N VAL A 267 26.43 6.10 0.69
CA VAL A 267 27.69 6.86 0.68
C VAL A 267 27.77 7.92 1.78
N SER A 268 26.64 8.39 2.27
CA SER A 268 26.54 9.49 3.23
C SER A 268 26.14 8.99 4.61
N LYS A 269 26.49 9.79 5.62
CA LYS A 269 25.97 9.61 6.98
C LYS A 269 24.46 9.82 7.07
N HIS A 270 23.90 10.66 6.21
CA HIS A 270 22.48 10.97 6.17
C HIS A 270 21.87 10.40 4.89
N SER A 271 20.88 9.52 5.05
CA SER A 271 19.97 9.15 3.97
C SER A 271 18.95 10.28 3.79
N GLY A 272 19.23 11.17 2.83
CA GLY A 272 18.38 12.31 2.52
C GLY A 272 17.04 11.91 1.89
N ILE A 273 16.07 12.83 1.99
CA ILE A 273 14.83 12.77 1.22
C ILE A 273 15.19 13.03 -0.26
N PRO A 274 14.68 12.23 -1.23
CA PRO A 274 14.98 12.43 -2.64
C PRO A 274 14.59 13.83 -3.11
N SER A 275 15.36 14.38 -4.04
CA SER A 275 14.96 15.61 -4.73
C SER A 275 13.76 15.32 -5.65
N LEU A 276 12.95 16.34 -5.92
CA LEU A 276 11.77 16.19 -6.77
C LEU A 276 12.11 15.79 -8.22
N ASN A 277 13.36 15.95 -8.65
CA ASN A 277 13.83 15.46 -9.94
C ASN A 277 13.70 13.93 -10.04
N VAL A 278 13.96 13.20 -8.95
CA VAL A 278 13.80 11.73 -8.92
C VAL A 278 12.34 11.36 -9.16
N CYS A 279 11.40 12.09 -8.56
CA CYS A 279 9.96 11.90 -8.78
C CYS A 279 9.62 12.12 -10.26
N MET A 280 10.13 13.21 -10.85
CA MET A 280 9.82 13.57 -12.24
C MET A 280 10.46 12.65 -13.29
N ASN A 281 11.41 11.78 -12.93
CA ASN A 281 11.95 10.80 -13.88
C ASN A 281 10.88 9.83 -14.39
N CYS A 282 9.92 9.49 -13.53
CA CYS A 282 8.79 8.62 -13.89
C CYS A 282 7.50 9.43 -14.09
N HIS A 283 7.25 10.41 -13.21
CA HIS A 283 6.01 11.19 -13.22
C HIS A 283 5.88 12.18 -14.38
N LYS A 284 6.82 12.28 -15.32
CA LYS A 284 6.54 12.97 -16.61
C LYS A 284 5.52 12.20 -17.45
N ASN A 285 5.64 10.88 -17.45
CA ASN A 285 4.82 9.97 -18.26
C ASN A 285 3.68 9.33 -17.45
N ILE A 286 3.74 9.39 -16.11
CA ILE A 286 2.73 8.85 -15.20
C ILE A 286 1.94 10.01 -14.61
N SER A 287 0.87 10.40 -15.32
CA SER A 287 0.02 11.54 -14.98
C SER A 287 -1.24 11.19 -14.19
N ASP A 288 -1.49 9.91 -14.03
CA ASP A 288 -2.69 9.37 -13.40
C ASP A 288 -2.39 8.03 -12.75
N TYR A 289 -3.11 7.77 -11.67
CA TYR A 289 -3.02 6.55 -10.89
C TYR A 289 -3.94 5.48 -11.49
N ASN A 290 -3.36 4.31 -11.77
CA ASN A 290 -4.04 3.16 -12.37
C ASN A 290 -3.92 1.88 -11.52
N GLY A 291 -3.52 2.02 -10.25
CA GLY A 291 -3.38 0.92 -9.30
C GLY A 291 -4.65 0.66 -8.49
N GLU A 292 -4.52 -0.16 -7.44
CA GLU A 292 -5.62 -0.45 -6.51
C GLU A 292 -6.06 0.80 -5.75
N VAL A 293 -7.37 0.99 -5.65
CA VAL A 293 -8.00 2.10 -4.92
C VAL A 293 -8.77 1.57 -3.71
N THR A 294 -8.88 2.38 -2.67
CA THR A 294 -9.73 2.07 -1.51
C THR A 294 -10.88 3.06 -1.41
N ALA A 295 -11.84 2.81 -0.52
CA ALA A 295 -12.92 3.76 -0.24
C ALA A 295 -12.38 5.10 0.30
N GLU A 296 -11.21 5.10 0.94
CA GLU A 296 -10.56 6.27 1.53
C GLU A 296 -9.65 6.98 0.53
N HIS A 297 -8.96 6.23 -0.33
CA HIS A 297 -8.04 6.74 -1.34
C HIS A 297 -8.54 6.36 -2.73
N THR A 298 -9.38 7.23 -3.31
CA THR A 298 -9.91 7.04 -4.66
C THR A 298 -8.87 7.40 -5.71
N LYS A 299 -9.17 7.08 -6.97
CA LYS A 299 -8.33 7.48 -8.09
C LYS A 299 -8.15 9.01 -8.16
N GLU A 300 -9.23 9.75 -7.96
CA GLU A 300 -9.24 11.22 -7.99
C GLU A 300 -8.36 11.81 -6.87
N PHE A 301 -8.33 11.15 -5.72
CA PHE A 301 -7.43 11.52 -4.63
C PHE A 301 -5.96 11.40 -5.06
N TYR A 302 -5.53 10.24 -5.55
CA TYR A 302 -4.13 10.04 -5.97
C TYR A 302 -3.75 10.91 -7.17
N ASP A 303 -4.64 11.07 -8.14
CA ASP A 303 -4.44 11.97 -9.28
C ASP A 303 -4.22 13.42 -8.77
N GLY A 304 -4.98 13.85 -7.76
CA GLY A 304 -4.79 15.14 -7.09
C GLY A 304 -3.44 15.30 -6.39
N GLU A 305 -2.93 14.25 -5.75
CA GLU A 305 -1.60 14.26 -5.12
C GLU A 305 -0.46 14.36 -6.16
N ILE A 306 -0.60 13.69 -7.31
CA ILE A 306 0.35 13.85 -8.43
C ILE A 306 0.33 15.29 -8.96
N GLN A 307 -0.84 15.94 -9.03
CA GLN A 307 -0.90 17.35 -9.42
C GLN A 307 -0.18 18.29 -8.43
N LYS A 308 -0.17 17.98 -7.13
CA LYS A 308 0.62 18.74 -6.15
C LYS A 308 2.12 18.63 -6.43
N LEU A 309 2.60 17.45 -6.84
CA LEU A 309 3.99 17.28 -7.28
C LEU A 309 4.29 18.17 -8.49
N TYR A 310 3.43 18.17 -9.51
CA TYR A 310 3.60 19.02 -10.69
C TYR A 310 3.64 20.51 -10.33
N ALA A 311 2.75 20.95 -9.45
CA ALA A 311 2.75 22.33 -8.95
C ALA A 311 4.04 22.66 -8.18
N ALA A 312 4.63 21.71 -7.44
CA ALA A 312 5.89 21.91 -6.72
C ALA A 312 7.10 22.03 -7.68
N VAL A 313 7.16 21.21 -8.73
CA VAL A 313 8.25 21.26 -9.72
C VAL A 313 8.01 22.26 -10.86
N GLY A 314 6.82 22.84 -10.94
CA GLY A 314 6.42 23.72 -12.04
C GLY A 314 6.25 22.99 -13.37
N TRP A 315 5.76 21.76 -13.38
CA TRP A 315 5.52 20.96 -14.59
C TRP A 315 4.15 21.27 -15.19
N ASP A 316 4.11 21.61 -16.49
CA ASP A 316 2.88 21.74 -17.26
C ASP A 316 2.67 20.48 -18.10
N ALA A 317 1.70 19.66 -17.68
CA ALA A 317 1.37 18.42 -18.35
C ALA A 317 0.76 18.61 -19.75
N SER A 318 0.17 19.78 -20.04
CA SER A 318 -0.45 20.03 -21.36
C SER A 318 0.61 20.34 -22.41
N ASN A 319 1.62 21.12 -22.02
CA ASN A 319 2.72 21.54 -22.88
C ASN A 319 3.97 20.66 -22.76
N GLN A 320 3.95 19.65 -21.88
CA GLN A 320 5.05 18.74 -21.59
C GLN A 320 6.37 19.50 -21.27
N ALA A 321 6.25 20.61 -20.55
CA ALA A 321 7.35 21.55 -20.33
C ALA A 321 7.37 22.06 -18.89
N TYR A 322 8.57 22.41 -18.41
CA TYR A 322 8.73 23.09 -17.14
C TYR A 322 8.49 24.59 -17.31
N THR A 323 7.66 25.15 -16.43
CA THR A 323 7.32 26.58 -16.37
C THR A 323 8.41 27.45 -15.76
N GLY A 324 9.39 26.84 -15.07
CA GLY A 324 10.42 27.54 -14.30
C GLY A 324 9.98 28.01 -12.90
N ASN A 325 8.69 27.90 -12.56
CA ASN A 325 8.15 28.28 -11.26
C ASN A 325 8.16 27.11 -10.28
N THR A 326 9.21 26.99 -9.47
CA THR A 326 9.36 25.88 -8.51
C THR A 326 9.08 26.29 -7.07
N LYS A 327 8.48 25.39 -6.27
CA LYS A 327 8.31 25.54 -4.82
C LYS A 327 8.79 24.27 -4.11
N PRO A 328 9.70 24.37 -3.13
CA PRO A 328 10.18 23.19 -2.41
C PRO A 328 9.05 22.59 -1.55
N VAL A 329 8.94 21.27 -1.55
CA VAL A 329 8.03 20.53 -0.66
C VAL A 329 8.63 20.48 0.74
N LYS A 330 7.88 20.99 1.73
CA LYS A 330 8.30 21.04 3.14
C LYS A 330 7.95 19.74 3.85
N TRP A 331 8.68 18.68 3.56
CA TRP A 331 8.50 17.39 4.20
C TRP A 331 8.68 17.46 5.73
N ILE A 332 7.86 16.72 6.46
CA ILE A 332 7.98 16.59 7.91
C ILE A 332 8.84 15.35 8.20
N ARG A 333 10.00 15.57 8.82
CA ARG A 333 10.92 14.50 9.18
C ARG A 333 10.38 13.72 10.37
N ILE A 334 10.23 12.40 10.19
CA ILE A 334 9.67 11.49 11.20
C ILE A 334 10.78 11.01 12.15
N HIS A 335 11.86 10.45 11.60
CA HIS A 335 12.96 9.92 12.39
C HIS A 335 13.97 11.01 12.73
N ASN A 336 14.02 11.41 14.00
CA ASN A 336 14.99 12.36 14.52
C ASN A 336 15.83 11.74 15.63
N LEU A 337 17.11 12.10 15.63
CA LEU A 337 18.02 11.86 16.74
C LEU A 337 18.56 13.23 17.18
N PRO A 338 18.90 13.40 18.47
CA PRO A 338 19.57 14.62 18.92
C PRO A 338 20.86 14.89 18.14
N ASP A 339 21.22 16.15 18.00
CA ASP A 339 22.36 16.62 17.21
C ASP A 339 23.72 16.17 17.77
N PHE A 340 23.81 15.94 19.08
CA PHE A 340 24.97 15.34 19.72
C PHE A 340 25.13 13.85 19.38
N VAL A 341 24.20 13.21 18.64
CA VAL A 341 24.35 11.81 18.22
C VAL A 341 24.90 11.75 16.80
N TYR A 342 26.06 11.11 16.64
CA TYR A 342 26.63 10.76 15.36
C TYR A 342 26.07 9.40 14.89
N PHE A 343 25.25 9.43 13.85
CA PHE A 343 24.77 8.24 13.15
C PHE A 343 25.14 8.31 11.66
N ASN A 344 25.61 7.19 11.11
CA ASN A 344 26.07 7.11 9.72
C ASN A 344 25.40 5.96 8.97
N HIS A 345 24.51 6.27 8.01
CA HIS A 345 23.80 5.28 7.22
C HIS A 345 24.72 4.38 6.40
N SER A 346 25.76 4.90 5.74
CA SER A 346 26.61 4.07 4.86
C SER A 346 27.37 2.97 5.61
N GLN A 347 27.74 3.21 6.86
CA GLN A 347 28.35 2.18 7.71
C GLN A 347 27.37 1.04 8.03
N HIS A 348 26.10 1.36 8.27
CA HIS A 348 25.10 0.35 8.61
C HIS A 348 24.58 -0.38 7.37
N VAL A 349 24.47 0.32 6.24
CA VAL A 349 23.88 -0.22 5.01
C VAL A 349 24.92 -0.92 4.13
N GLU A 350 26.06 -0.31 3.85
CA GLU A 350 27.05 -0.89 2.92
C GLU A 350 28.08 -1.77 3.65
N VAL A 351 28.57 -1.33 4.81
CA VAL A 351 29.61 -2.09 5.53
C VAL A 351 28.98 -3.24 6.33
N ALA A 352 27.99 -2.96 7.17
CA ALA A 352 27.31 -4.00 7.95
C ALA A 352 26.29 -4.81 7.12
N GLY A 353 25.81 -4.26 6.00
CA GLY A 353 24.82 -4.92 5.16
C GLY A 353 23.52 -5.21 5.90
N LEU A 354 23.02 -4.23 6.68
CA LEU A 354 21.75 -4.32 7.38
C LEU A 354 20.59 -3.97 6.45
N GLU A 355 19.55 -4.80 6.48
CA GLU A 355 18.29 -4.53 5.78
C GLU A 355 17.58 -3.32 6.37
N CYS A 356 16.98 -2.48 5.51
CA CYS A 356 16.31 -1.25 5.90
C CYS A 356 15.17 -1.52 6.90
N GLN A 357 14.45 -2.62 6.70
CA GLN A 357 13.28 -3.02 7.49
C GLN A 357 13.61 -3.33 8.94
N LYS A 358 14.86 -3.74 9.23
CA LYS A 358 15.29 -4.00 10.61
C LYS A 358 15.25 -2.74 11.47
N CYS A 359 15.43 -1.57 10.87
CA CYS A 359 15.44 -0.29 11.58
C CYS A 359 14.13 0.49 11.37
N HIS A 360 13.59 0.49 10.15
CA HIS A 360 12.43 1.32 9.79
C HIS A 360 11.11 0.56 9.75
N GLY A 361 11.10 -0.75 10.01
CA GLY A 361 9.90 -1.60 9.88
C GLY A 361 9.60 -1.96 8.42
N PRO A 362 8.48 -2.66 8.15
CA PRO A 362 8.08 -3.05 6.79
C PRO A 362 7.55 -1.84 6.00
N ILE A 363 8.46 -0.97 5.57
CA ILE A 363 8.14 0.30 4.87
C ILE A 363 7.35 0.05 3.58
N GLU A 364 7.62 -1.07 2.90
CA GLU A 364 6.91 -1.54 1.72
C GLU A 364 5.42 -1.86 1.96
N GLU A 365 4.99 -1.96 3.21
CA GLU A 365 3.57 -2.15 3.57
C GLU A 365 2.92 -0.84 4.07
N MET A 366 3.69 0.25 4.19
CA MET A 366 3.23 1.50 4.80
C MET A 366 2.63 2.46 3.77
N GLU A 367 1.33 2.69 3.86
CA GLU A 367 0.64 3.74 3.10
C GLU A 367 1.11 5.15 3.53
N VAL A 368 1.30 5.35 4.83
CA VAL A 368 1.94 6.56 5.38
C VAL A 368 2.98 6.10 6.38
N VAL A 369 4.22 6.58 6.21
CA VAL A 369 5.33 6.19 7.09
C VAL A 369 5.07 6.65 8.52
N TYR A 370 5.35 5.77 9.46
CA TYR A 370 5.40 6.07 10.90
C TYR A 370 6.73 5.59 11.48
N GLN A 371 7.08 6.09 12.66
CA GLN A 371 8.28 5.63 13.36
C GLN A 371 8.05 4.23 13.97
N TYR A 372 8.62 3.19 13.35
CA TYR A 372 8.50 1.81 13.83
C TYR A 372 9.38 1.55 15.07
N SER A 373 10.69 1.79 14.94
CA SER A 373 11.66 1.55 16.01
C SER A 373 11.72 2.72 17.00
N PRO A 374 12.06 2.48 18.28
CA PRO A 374 12.10 3.54 19.28
C PRO A 374 13.30 4.47 19.11
N LEU A 375 14.37 4.00 18.46
CA LEU A 375 15.63 4.73 18.25
C LEU A 375 16.24 5.30 19.55
N THR A 376 15.93 4.68 20.69
CA THR A 376 16.51 5.03 21.99
C THR A 376 17.92 4.47 22.10
N MET A 377 18.74 5.08 22.97
CA MET A 377 20.12 4.61 23.21
C MET A 377 20.18 3.11 23.57
N GLY A 378 19.27 2.64 24.42
CA GLY A 378 19.22 1.24 24.83
C GLY A 378 18.98 0.28 23.67
N TRP A 379 18.15 0.70 22.70
CA TRP A 379 17.91 -0.07 21.48
C TRP A 379 19.18 -0.17 20.61
N CYS A 380 19.89 0.94 20.40
CA CYS A 380 21.16 0.96 19.67
C CYS A 380 22.22 0.07 20.35
N VAL A 381 22.37 0.19 21.68
CA VAL A 381 23.34 -0.57 22.47
C VAL A 381 23.06 -2.07 22.40
N ASN A 382 21.80 -2.48 22.55
CA ASN A 382 21.43 -3.89 22.46
C ASN A 382 21.66 -4.46 21.06
N CYS A 383 21.30 -3.71 20.01
CA CYS A 383 21.59 -4.09 18.63
C CYS A 383 23.11 -4.30 18.42
N HIS A 384 23.95 -3.41 18.94
CA HIS A 384 25.41 -3.54 18.84
C HIS A 384 25.99 -4.72 19.66
N ARG A 385 25.31 -5.13 20.74
CA ARG A 385 25.69 -6.30 21.55
C ARG A 385 25.34 -7.62 20.87
N GLU A 386 24.26 -7.65 20.11
CA GLU A 386 23.67 -8.87 19.56
C GLU A 386 24.03 -9.09 18.08
N THR A 387 24.34 -8.02 17.35
CA THR A 387 24.63 -8.10 15.91
C THR A 387 26.10 -8.38 15.66
N ASN A 388 26.35 -9.49 14.95
CA ASN A 388 27.69 -9.83 14.45
C ASN A 388 28.06 -8.94 13.26
N ILE A 389 29.32 -8.50 13.23
CA ILE A 389 29.88 -7.78 12.09
C ILE A 389 30.25 -8.77 10.97
N LYS A 390 30.03 -8.35 9.72
CA LYS A 390 30.52 -9.06 8.55
C LYS A 390 32.01 -8.73 8.39
N VAL A 391 32.85 -9.73 8.55
CA VAL A 391 34.32 -9.63 8.46
C VAL A 391 34.87 -10.39 7.26
N GLU A 392 34.05 -11.30 6.73
CA GLU A 392 34.34 -12.08 5.54
C GLU A 392 34.57 -11.11 4.37
N ASP A 393 35.67 -11.32 3.64
CA ASP A 393 36.04 -10.55 2.45
C ASP A 393 36.44 -9.07 2.68
N ASN A 394 36.76 -8.68 3.92
CA ASN A 394 37.28 -7.34 4.21
C ASN A 394 38.70 -7.37 4.77
N ALA A 395 39.68 -7.06 3.92
CA ALA A 395 41.10 -7.00 4.25
C ALA A 395 41.44 -6.08 5.44
N TYR A 396 40.61 -5.06 5.71
CA TYR A 396 40.78 -4.19 6.88
C TYR A 396 40.59 -4.95 8.20
N TYR A 397 39.67 -5.91 8.21
CA TYR A 397 39.31 -6.63 9.44
C TYR A 397 40.13 -7.90 9.68
N GLU A 398 40.90 -8.42 8.72
CA GLU A 398 41.62 -9.69 8.88
C GLU A 398 42.46 -9.76 10.16
N LYS A 399 43.33 -8.76 10.38
CA LYS A 399 44.21 -8.72 11.56
C LYS A 399 43.43 -8.51 12.86
N ILE A 400 42.48 -7.58 12.84
CA ILE A 400 41.68 -7.24 14.03
C ILE A 400 40.80 -8.44 14.41
N HIS A 401 40.20 -9.10 13.43
CA HIS A 401 39.39 -10.28 13.63
C HIS A 401 40.23 -11.42 14.23
N ALA A 402 41.39 -11.74 13.65
CA ALA A 402 42.27 -12.77 14.21
C ALA A 402 42.69 -12.50 15.67
N GLU A 403 43.06 -11.26 16.00
CA GLU A 403 43.46 -10.88 17.36
C GLU A 403 42.29 -10.90 18.35
N LEU A 404 41.14 -10.32 17.98
CA LEU A 404 39.98 -10.22 18.88
C LEU A 404 39.25 -11.55 19.02
N SER A 405 39.12 -12.34 17.96
CA SER A 405 38.56 -13.70 18.03
C SER A 405 39.38 -14.58 18.99
N LYS A 406 40.72 -14.46 18.97
CA LYS A 406 41.58 -15.13 19.95
C LYS A 406 41.39 -14.62 21.38
N LYS A 407 41.22 -13.30 21.56
CA LYS A 407 41.03 -12.67 22.87
C LYS A 407 39.71 -13.06 23.53
N TYR A 408 38.63 -13.08 22.75
CA TYR A 408 37.28 -13.34 23.25
C TYR A 408 36.85 -14.81 23.12
N GLY A 409 37.60 -15.63 22.39
CA GLY A 409 37.29 -17.05 22.17
C GLY A 409 36.02 -17.27 21.34
N VAL A 410 35.76 -16.38 20.37
CA VAL A 410 34.58 -16.43 19.49
C VAL A 410 34.99 -16.34 18.03
N ASP A 411 34.27 -17.05 17.16
CA ASP A 411 34.52 -17.01 15.70
C ASP A 411 33.90 -15.79 15.03
N LYS A 412 32.90 -15.16 15.67
CA LYS A 412 32.22 -13.97 15.17
C LYS A 412 32.25 -12.88 16.24
N LEU A 413 32.57 -11.67 15.79
CA LEU A 413 32.65 -10.50 16.66
C LEU A 413 31.38 -9.67 16.51
N THR A 414 30.94 -9.09 17.61
CA THR A 414 29.85 -8.11 17.62
C THR A 414 30.39 -6.69 17.50
N ALA A 415 29.54 -5.74 17.12
CA ALA A 415 29.94 -4.33 17.10
C ALA A 415 30.43 -3.86 18.48
N ALA A 416 29.84 -4.39 19.56
CA ALA A 416 30.28 -4.12 20.92
C ALA A 416 31.72 -4.59 21.21
N GLN A 417 32.12 -5.76 20.72
CA GLN A 417 33.48 -6.30 20.89
C GLN A 417 34.53 -5.52 20.08
N MET A 418 34.09 -4.79 19.04
CA MET A 418 34.92 -3.87 18.24
C MET A 418 35.00 -2.45 18.83
N GLY A 419 34.47 -2.25 20.05
CA GLY A 419 34.44 -0.95 20.71
C GLY A 419 33.29 -0.05 20.25
N GLY A 420 32.26 -0.59 19.59
CA GLY A 420 31.05 0.14 19.17
C GLY A 420 30.12 0.57 20.32
N LEU A 421 30.61 0.56 21.57
CA LEU A 421 29.93 1.03 22.76
C LEU A 421 30.70 2.15 23.49
N GLU A 422 31.75 2.70 22.86
CA GLU A 422 32.51 3.83 23.39
C GLU A 422 31.76 5.14 23.15
N CYS A 423 31.65 5.99 24.19
CA CYS A 423 30.89 7.25 24.10
C CYS A 423 31.36 8.16 22.95
N GLY A 424 32.67 8.24 22.72
CA GLY A 424 33.28 9.09 21.69
C GLY A 424 33.01 8.66 20.26
N LYS A 425 32.49 7.45 20.01
CA LYS A 425 32.14 6.97 18.66
C LYS A 425 30.69 7.24 18.27
N CYS A 426 29.86 7.65 19.23
CA CYS A 426 28.43 7.86 19.03
C CYS A 426 27.97 9.28 19.38
N HIS A 427 28.67 9.99 20.26
CA HIS A 427 28.22 11.28 20.80
C HIS A 427 29.06 12.50 20.42
N TYR A 428 30.11 12.30 19.62
CA TYR A 428 31.05 13.31 19.13
C TYR A 428 31.55 12.87 17.74
#